data_AF-A0A2V0PIB9-F1
#
_entry.id   AF-A0A2V0PIB9-F1
#
_cell.length_a   1.000
_cell.length_b   1.000
_cell.length_c   1.000
_cell.angle_alpha   90.00
_cell.angle_beta   90.00
_cell.angle_gamma   90.00
#
_symmetry.space_group_name_H-M   'P 1'
#
loop_
_entity.id
_entity.type
_entity.pdbx_description
1 polymer ?
#
loop_
_entity_poly.entity_id
_entity_poly.type
_entity_poly.pdbx_seq_one_letter_code
_entity_poly.pdbx_strand_id
1 'polypeptide(L)'
;MDPERDPRARIAAYLHSHKVEEILQGLLAELLFAKPAEPRAFLIERLERAKAAGGRPLLDAHDLEAMHSMMDPTGAGTVTAAQANAALATALGGARAAEAVAAAAAAAAGGAHPLASKDPAAARLDKAEFVRVVGDVLIRAAPNCELKSLADADDAV
;
A
#
# COMPACT_ATOMS: atom_id res chain seq x y z
N MET A 1 -21.75 -25.77 -14.10
CA MET A 1 -21.43 -24.55 -14.85
C MET A 1 -20.00 -24.20 -14.48
N ASP A 2 -19.03 -24.56 -15.32
CA ASP A 2 -17.61 -24.36 -15.01
C ASP A 2 -17.26 -22.87 -15.07
N PRO A 3 -16.80 -22.26 -13.96
CA PRO A 3 -16.50 -20.83 -13.88
C PRO A 3 -15.26 -20.42 -14.70
N GLU A 4 -14.51 -21.36 -15.28
CA GLU A 4 -13.30 -21.07 -16.09
C GLU A 4 -13.58 -20.61 -17.53
N ARG A 5 -14.82 -20.77 -18.03
CA ARG A 5 -15.12 -20.55 -19.46
C ARG A 5 -15.87 -19.25 -19.76
N ASP A 6 -16.28 -18.47 -18.76
CA ASP A 6 -16.95 -17.19 -18.99
C ASP A 6 -15.92 -16.04 -19.09
N PRO A 7 -15.72 -15.44 -20.28
CA PRO A 7 -14.82 -14.31 -20.44
C PRO A 7 -15.21 -13.11 -19.57
N ARG A 8 -16.49 -12.92 -19.23
CA ARG A 8 -16.93 -11.80 -18.37
C ARG A 8 -16.47 -11.95 -16.93
N ALA A 9 -16.57 -13.17 -16.40
CA ALA A 9 -16.12 -13.46 -15.04
C ALA A 9 -14.61 -13.24 -14.89
N ARG A 10 -13.82 -13.64 -15.91
CA ARG A 10 -12.38 -13.39 -15.95
C ARG A 10 -12.04 -11.89 -15.98
N ILE A 11 -12.73 -11.11 -16.81
CA ILE A 11 -12.53 -9.65 -16.88
C ILE A 11 -12.88 -8.99 -15.55
N ALA A 12 -14.02 -9.35 -14.95
CA ALA A 12 -14.42 -8.80 -13.65
C ALA A 12 -13.40 -9.12 -12.55
N ALA A 13 -12.90 -10.36 -12.49
CA ALA A 13 -11.87 -10.76 -11.55
C ALA A 13 -10.55 -9.99 -11.76
N TYR A 14 -10.16 -9.76 -13.01
CA TYR A 14 -8.99 -8.95 -13.35
C TYR A 14 -9.15 -7.49 -12.91
N LEU A 15 -10.28 -6.85 -13.26
CA LEU A 15 -10.54 -5.45 -12.89
C LEU A 15 -10.55 -5.25 -11.37
N HIS A 16 -11.14 -6.21 -10.64
CA HIS A 16 -11.21 -6.15 -9.18
C HIS A 16 -9.86 -6.42 -8.51
N SER A 17 -9.15 -7.48 -8.91
CA SER A 17 -7.84 -7.84 -8.33
C SER A 17 -6.78 -6.76 -8.57
N HIS A 18 -6.84 -6.08 -9.71
CA HIS A 18 -5.92 -5.00 -10.06
C HIS A 18 -6.46 -3.61 -9.68
N LYS A 19 -7.60 -3.52 -8.99
CA LYS A 19 -8.21 -2.25 -8.51
C LYS A 19 -8.30 -1.18 -9.60
N VAL A 20 -8.56 -1.59 -10.84
CA VAL A 20 -8.57 -0.69 -12.01
C VAL A 20 -9.66 0.38 -11.85
N GLU A 21 -10.77 0.02 -11.21
CA GLU A 21 -11.87 0.95 -10.90
C GLU A 21 -11.44 2.07 -9.95
N GLU A 22 -10.68 1.76 -8.89
CA GLU A 22 -10.17 2.75 -7.94
C GLU A 22 -9.18 3.72 -8.60
N ILE A 23 -8.28 3.19 -9.44
CA ILE A 23 -7.32 4.00 -10.21
C ILE A 23 -8.06 4.93 -11.15
N LEU A 24 -9.04 4.42 -11.89
CA LEU A 24 -9.82 5.21 -12.82
C LEU A 24 -10.62 6.30 -12.11
N GLN A 25 -11.26 6.00 -10.97
CA GLN A 25 -11.97 6.98 -10.16
C GLN A 25 -11.05 8.10 -9.68
N GLY A 26 -9.84 7.77 -9.20
CA GLY A 26 -8.84 8.77 -8.80
C GLY A 26 -8.43 9.68 -9.94
N LEU A 27 -8.13 9.11 -11.11
CA LEU A 27 -7.76 9.88 -12.30
C LEU A 27 -8.89 10.78 -12.79
N LEU A 28 -10.14 10.31 -12.75
CA LEU A 28 -11.30 11.12 -13.12
C LEU A 28 -11.52 12.27 -12.14
N ALA A 29 -11.36 12.04 -10.84
CA ALA A 29 -11.46 13.09 -9.83
C ALA A 29 -10.40 14.19 -10.06
N GLU A 30 -9.15 13.80 -10.33
CA GLU A 30 -8.06 14.72 -10.66
C GLU A 30 -8.33 15.49 -11.96
N LEU A 31 -8.85 14.81 -12.98
CA LEU A 31 -9.19 15.45 -14.25
C LEU A 31 -10.31 16.48 -14.10
N LEU A 32 -11.35 16.16 -13.33
CA LEU A 32 -12.46 17.05 -13.04
C LEU A 32 -12.01 18.28 -12.23
N PHE A 33 -11.07 18.08 -11.30
CA PHE A 33 -10.54 19.16 -10.47
C PHE A 33 -9.60 20.09 -11.25
N ALA A 34 -8.59 19.52 -11.92
CA ALA A 34 -7.55 20.30 -12.59
C ALA A 34 -8.02 20.91 -13.92
N LYS A 35 -9.01 20.28 -14.58
CA LYS A 35 -9.56 20.66 -15.89
C LYS A 35 -8.48 21.16 -16.88
N PRO A 36 -7.45 20.33 -17.16
CA PRO A 36 -6.31 20.74 -17.97
C PRO A 36 -6.72 20.99 -19.42
N ALA A 37 -5.95 21.85 -20.11
CA ALA A 37 -6.15 22.13 -21.53
C ALA A 37 -5.96 20.88 -22.41
N GLU A 38 -5.08 19.96 -21.99
CA GLU A 38 -4.82 18.69 -22.67
C GLU A 38 -5.07 17.49 -21.74
N PRO A 39 -6.31 16.97 -21.69
CA PRO A 39 -6.70 15.85 -20.82
C PRO A 39 -5.86 14.59 -21.00
N ARG A 40 -5.52 14.23 -22.23
CA ARG A 40 -4.80 12.98 -22.53
C ARG A 40 -3.36 13.03 -22.03
N ALA A 41 -2.65 14.12 -22.29
CA ALA A 41 -1.27 14.29 -21.83
C ALA A 41 -1.18 14.26 -20.30
N PHE A 42 -2.11 14.95 -19.62
CA PHE A 42 -2.22 14.95 -18.16
C PHE A 42 -2.43 13.54 -17.58
N LEU A 43 -3.35 12.77 -18.16
CA LEU A 43 -3.62 11.40 -17.71
C LEU A 43 -2.43 10.46 -17.93
N ILE A 44 -1.74 10.57 -19.07
CA ILE A 44 -0.55 9.77 -19.37
C ILE A 44 0.54 10.05 -18.35
N GLU A 45 0.85 11.32 -18.09
CA GLU A 45 1.86 11.72 -17.11
C GLU A 45 1.51 11.19 -15.70
N ARG A 46 0.23 11.23 -15.33
CA ARG A 46 -0.22 10.75 -14.02
C ARG A 46 -0.14 9.23 -13.89
N LEU A 47 -0.47 8.51 -14.95
CA LEU A 47 -0.31 7.06 -15.05
C LEU A 47 1.17 6.64 -15.04
N GLU A 48 2.04 7.37 -15.73
CA GLU A 48 3.49 7.13 -15.71
C GLU A 48 4.08 7.39 -14.33
N ARG A 49 3.65 8.45 -13.65
CA ARG A 49 4.02 8.69 -12.25
C ARG A 49 3.52 7.58 -11.33
N ALA A 50 2.29 7.10 -11.52
CA ALA A 50 1.76 5.97 -10.74
C ALA A 50 2.56 4.67 -11.01
N LYS A 51 2.92 4.42 -12.26
CA LYS A 51 3.75 3.27 -12.67
C LYS A 51 5.18 3.36 -12.11
N ALA A 52 5.80 4.54 -12.16
CA ALA A 52 7.15 4.78 -11.62
C ALA A 52 7.18 4.79 -10.08
N ALA A 53 6.05 5.20 -9.47
CA ALA A 53 5.86 5.07 -8.04
C ALA A 53 5.88 3.60 -7.63
N GLY A 54 5.35 2.66 -8.42
CA GLY A 54 5.67 1.22 -8.32
C GLY A 54 5.63 0.64 -6.89
N GLY A 55 4.62 1.02 -6.09
CA GLY A 55 4.51 0.61 -4.69
C GLY A 55 5.48 1.30 -3.71
N ARG A 56 6.18 2.37 -4.11
CA ARG A 56 6.92 3.21 -3.16
C ARG A 56 5.90 3.83 -2.20
N PRO A 57 6.10 3.66 -0.89
CA PRO A 57 5.28 4.35 0.08
C PRO A 57 5.42 5.86 -0.16
N LEU A 58 4.35 6.62 0.10
CA LEU A 58 4.38 8.09 0.07
C LEU A 58 5.47 8.69 0.99
N LEU A 59 5.96 7.87 1.92
CA LEU A 59 6.97 8.16 2.92
C LEU A 59 8.25 7.42 2.55
N ASP A 60 9.39 8.09 2.59
CA ASP A 60 10.69 7.46 2.39
C ASP A 60 11.29 6.91 3.70
N ALA A 61 12.50 6.35 3.64
CA ALA A 61 13.16 5.84 4.83
C ALA A 61 13.40 6.94 5.88
N HIS A 62 13.72 8.16 5.46
CA HIS A 62 13.97 9.28 6.36
C HIS A 62 12.68 9.74 7.06
N ASP A 63 11.56 9.74 6.34
CA ASP A 63 10.24 10.01 6.91
C ASP A 63 9.86 8.97 7.97
N LEU A 64 10.14 7.69 7.73
CA LEU A 64 9.90 6.62 8.71
C LEU A 64 10.79 6.73 9.95
N GLU A 65 12.04 7.16 9.77
CA GLU A 65 12.93 7.45 10.89
C GLU A 65 12.43 8.63 11.73
N ALA A 66 11.92 9.68 11.08
CA ALA A 66 11.30 10.82 11.77
C ALA A 66 10.04 10.38 12.53
N MET A 67 9.19 9.54 11.92
CA MET A 67 8.01 8.97 12.58
C MET A 67 8.38 8.14 13.82
N HIS A 68 9.46 7.35 13.76
CA HIS A 68 9.97 6.62 14.92
C HIS A 68 10.36 7.60 16.05
N SER A 69 11.13 8.64 15.72
CA SER A 69 11.54 9.66 16.69
C SER A 69 10.37 10.43 17.29
N MET A 70 9.32 10.71 16.51
CA MET A 70 8.10 11.34 17.03
C MET A 70 7.33 10.44 17.99
N MET A 71 7.41 9.12 17.79
CA MET A 71 6.68 8.14 18.58
C MET A 71 7.47 7.63 19.81
N ASP A 72 8.75 7.96 19.91
CA ASP A 72 9.60 7.77 21.10
C ASP A 72 9.99 9.13 21.76
N PRO A 73 9.04 9.83 22.40
CA PRO A 73 9.34 11.07 23.11
C PRO A 73 10.24 10.85 24.33
N THR A 74 10.35 9.60 24.80
CA THR A 74 11.18 9.21 25.94
C THR A 74 12.65 9.01 25.60
N GLY A 75 13.00 8.96 24.31
CA GLY A 75 14.36 8.67 23.85
C GLY A 75 14.85 7.28 24.26
N ALA A 76 13.93 6.33 24.45
CA ALA A 76 14.24 4.96 24.86
C ALA A 76 14.87 4.13 23.72
N GLY A 77 14.89 4.65 22.49
CA GLY A 77 15.41 3.99 21.29
C GLY A 77 14.53 2.86 20.78
N THR A 78 13.36 2.65 21.40
CA THR A 78 12.40 1.60 21.06
C THR A 78 10.97 2.13 21.15
N VAL A 79 10.13 1.74 20.19
CA VAL A 79 8.70 2.05 20.16
C VAL A 79 7.88 0.78 20.32
N THR A 80 6.71 0.89 20.94
CA THR A 80 5.79 -0.25 21.09
C THR A 80 5.03 -0.52 19.79
N ALA A 81 4.51 -1.73 19.60
CA ALA A 81 3.63 -2.04 18.48
C ALA A 81 2.35 -1.19 18.49
N ALA A 82 1.82 -0.83 19.67
CA ALA A 82 0.69 0.10 19.80
C ALA A 82 1.02 1.50 19.23
N GLN A 83 2.22 1.99 19.53
CA GLN A 83 2.75 3.25 19.00
C GLN A 83 2.95 3.20 17.48
N ALA A 84 3.48 2.09 16.96
CA ALA A 84 3.62 1.90 15.51
C ALA A 84 2.28 1.81 14.78
N ASN A 85 1.27 1.15 15.38
CA ASN A 85 -0.10 1.14 14.87
C ASN A 85 -0.73 2.55 14.89
N ALA A 86 -0.45 3.35 15.91
CA ALA A 86 -0.90 4.75 15.96
C ALA A 86 -0.24 5.59 14.85
N ALA A 87 1.07 5.40 14.61
CA ALA A 87 1.78 6.07 13.51
C ALA A 87 1.17 5.73 12.13
N LEU A 88 0.83 4.45 11.91
CA LEU A 88 0.13 3.99 10.72
C LEU A 88 -1.28 4.57 10.60
N ALA A 89 -2.03 4.67 11.71
CA ALA A 89 -3.35 5.28 11.75
C ALA A 89 -3.32 6.77 11.38
N THR A 90 -2.28 7.49 11.79
CA THR A 90 -2.04 8.88 11.38
C THR A 90 -1.66 8.98 9.90
N ALA A 91 -0.85 8.05 9.38
CA ALA A 91 -0.37 8.09 8.00
C ALA A 91 -1.42 7.65 6.95
N LEU A 92 -2.21 6.62 7.24
CA LEU A 92 -3.16 6.01 6.29
C LEU A 92 -4.64 6.37 6.58
N GLY A 93 -4.93 6.94 7.74
CA GLY A 93 -6.28 7.04 8.30
C GLY A 93 -6.70 5.76 9.03
N GLY A 94 -7.39 5.91 10.16
CA GLY A 94 -7.61 4.82 11.13
C GLY A 94 -8.20 3.52 10.58
N ALA A 95 -9.24 3.58 9.74
CA ALA A 95 -9.85 2.38 9.16
C ALA A 95 -8.92 1.67 8.16
N ARG A 96 -8.24 2.44 7.30
CA ARG A 96 -7.29 1.92 6.32
C ARG A 96 -6.04 1.33 6.95
N ALA A 97 -5.57 1.91 8.05
CA ALA A 97 -4.44 1.37 8.80
C ALA A 97 -4.75 0.01 9.41
N ALA A 98 -5.94 -0.16 10.01
CA ALA A 98 -6.36 -1.44 10.57
C ALA A 98 -6.46 -2.54 9.50
N GLU A 99 -7.04 -2.22 8.34
CA GLU A 99 -7.11 -3.13 7.20
C GLU A 99 -5.72 -3.50 6.65
N ALA A 100 -4.83 -2.51 6.51
CA ALA A 100 -3.45 -2.73 6.05
C ALA A 100 -2.64 -3.63 6.99
N VAL A 101 -2.76 -3.43 8.30
CA VAL A 101 -2.09 -4.27 9.31
C VAL A 101 -2.66 -5.69 9.29
N ALA A 102 -3.98 -5.85 9.14
CA ALA A 102 -4.61 -7.16 9.02
C ALA A 102 -4.17 -7.89 7.73
N ALA A 103 -4.10 -7.18 6.60
CA ALA A 103 -3.63 -7.73 5.33
C ALA A 103 -2.15 -8.13 5.40
N ALA A 104 -1.30 -7.30 6.01
CA ALA A 104 0.12 -7.62 6.22
C ALA A 104 0.30 -8.85 7.12
N ALA A 105 -0.53 -8.99 8.16
CA ALA A 105 -0.53 -10.16 9.03
C ALA A 105 -1.00 -11.44 8.33
N ALA A 106 -2.02 -11.36 7.48
CA ALA A 106 -2.51 -12.51 6.70
C ALA A 106 -1.50 -12.99 5.64
N ALA A 107 -0.72 -12.06 5.06
CA ALA A 107 0.31 -12.36 4.07
C ALA A 107 1.63 -12.86 4.69
N ALA A 108 1.84 -12.70 6.00
CA ALA A 108 2.98 -13.29 6.70
C ALA A 108 2.75 -14.80 6.80
N ALA A 109 3.35 -15.58 5.89
CA ALA A 109 3.27 -17.03 5.84
C ALA A 109 3.63 -17.66 7.20
N GLY A 110 2.62 -17.99 8.02
CA GLY A 110 2.75 -18.75 9.25
C GLY A 110 3.45 -18.07 10.44
N GLY A 111 3.71 -16.76 10.39
CA GLY A 111 4.39 -16.02 11.46
C GLY A 111 3.55 -14.88 12.03
N ALA A 112 3.56 -14.70 13.36
CA ALA A 112 2.92 -13.55 13.99
C ALA A 112 3.59 -12.25 13.54
N HIS A 113 2.86 -11.38 12.83
CA HIS A 113 3.35 -10.06 12.47
C HIS A 113 3.55 -9.21 13.74
N PRO A 114 4.69 -8.51 13.93
CA PRO A 114 5.00 -7.79 15.18
C PRO A 114 3.92 -6.79 15.60
N LEU A 115 3.25 -6.15 14.63
CA LEU A 115 2.14 -5.21 14.87
C LEU A 115 0.79 -5.86 15.20
N ALA A 116 0.64 -7.15 14.94
CA ALA A 116 -0.56 -7.94 15.22
C ALA A 116 -0.39 -8.83 16.46
N SER A 117 0.59 -8.52 17.32
CA SER A 117 0.82 -9.27 18.55
C SER A 117 -0.40 -9.19 19.48
N LYS A 118 -0.66 -10.27 20.24
CA LYS A 118 -1.71 -10.32 21.27
C LYS A 118 -1.45 -9.32 22.42
N ASP A 119 -0.21 -8.87 22.57
CA ASP A 119 0.20 -7.84 23.51
C ASP A 119 1.03 -6.75 22.78
N PRO A 120 0.36 -5.72 22.24
CA PRO A 120 1.01 -4.66 21.48
C PRO A 120 1.78 -3.66 22.37
N ALA A 121 1.64 -3.73 23.69
CA ALA A 121 2.37 -2.90 24.64
C ALA A 121 3.71 -3.53 25.05
N ALA A 122 3.81 -4.86 25.03
CA ALA A 122 5.04 -5.59 25.33
C ALA A 122 6.01 -5.71 24.14
N ALA A 123 5.50 -5.70 22.90
CA ALA A 123 6.33 -5.77 21.70
C ALA A 123 7.08 -4.45 21.48
N ARG A 124 8.40 -4.47 21.65
CA ARG A 124 9.30 -3.33 21.43
C ARG A 124 10.01 -3.49 20.09
N LEU A 125 9.88 -2.48 19.24
CA LEU A 125 10.51 -2.36 17.93
C LEU A 125 11.63 -1.33 18.06
N ASP A 126 12.85 -1.70 17.66
CA ASP A 126 13.91 -0.72 17.48
C ASP A 126 13.69 0.11 16.20
N LYS A 127 14.52 1.12 15.98
CA LYS A 127 14.41 2.02 14.82
C LYS A 127 14.45 1.26 13.48
N ALA A 128 15.34 0.28 13.33
CA ALA A 128 15.49 -0.46 12.09
C ALA A 128 14.30 -1.40 11.85
N GLU A 129 13.83 -2.03 12.91
CA GLU A 129 12.67 -2.91 12.88
C GLU A 129 11.38 -2.13 12.59
N PHE A 130 11.23 -0.93 13.18
CA PHE A 130 10.11 -0.04 12.89
C PHE A 130 10.04 0.34 11.41
N VAL A 131 11.15 0.83 10.83
CA VAL A 131 11.21 1.24 9.42
C VAL A 131 10.87 0.07 8.52
N ARG A 132 11.40 -1.13 8.82
CA ARG A 132 11.11 -2.34 8.05
C ARG A 132 9.63 -2.74 8.13
N VAL A 133 9.07 -2.80 9.34
CA VAL A 133 7.72 -3.32 9.59
C VAL A 133 6.65 -2.33 9.13
N VAL A 134 6.78 -1.05 9.48
CA VAL A 134 5.86 0.01 9.04
C VAL A 134 5.99 0.24 7.54
N GLY A 135 7.21 0.21 7.00
CA GLY A 135 7.46 0.29 5.56
C GLY A 135 6.79 -0.83 4.78
N ASP A 136 6.92 -2.08 5.23
CA ASP A 136 6.27 -3.25 4.60
C ASP A 136 4.73 -3.12 4.62
N VAL A 137 4.15 -2.63 5.72
CA VAL A 137 2.71 -2.36 5.79
C VAL A 137 2.31 -1.25 4.82
N LEU A 138 3.06 -0.15 4.74
CA LEU A 138 2.73 0.97 3.84
C LEU A 138 2.86 0.59 2.36
N ILE A 139 3.88 -0.18 2.01
CA ILE A 139 4.08 -0.72 0.66
C ILE A 139 2.90 -1.61 0.26
N ARG A 140 2.45 -2.48 1.18
CA ARG A 140 1.29 -3.36 0.95
C ARG A 140 -0.04 -2.62 0.97
N ALA A 141 -0.16 -1.55 1.75
CA ALA A 141 -1.34 -0.69 1.83
C ALA A 141 -1.52 0.20 0.59
N ALA A 142 -0.42 0.51 -0.10
CA ALA A 142 -0.40 1.19 -1.38
C ALA A 142 0.04 0.22 -2.51
N PRO A 143 -0.77 -0.82 -2.81
CA PRO A 143 -0.41 -1.89 -3.74
C PRO A 143 -0.48 -1.45 -5.21
N ASN A 144 -0.25 -0.17 -5.50
CA ASN A 144 -0.35 0.38 -6.84
C ASN A 144 0.89 -0.07 -7.63
N CYS A 145 0.70 -1.27 -8.19
CA CYS A 145 1.50 -2.04 -9.15
C CYS A 145 2.50 -3.07 -8.58
N GLU A 146 2.01 -4.28 -8.27
CA GLU A 146 2.73 -5.51 -8.63
C GLU A 146 2.42 -5.85 -10.11
N LEU A 147 3.35 -5.55 -11.02
CA LEU A 147 3.39 -6.22 -12.33
C LEU A 147 4.34 -7.41 -12.21
N LYS A 148 3.81 -8.64 -12.25
CA LYS A 148 4.64 -9.85 -12.16
C LYS A 148 5.26 -10.33 -13.47
N SER A 149 4.83 -9.90 -14.66
CA SER A 149 5.69 -9.95 -15.86
C SER A 149 5.03 -9.28 -17.08
N LEU A 150 5.86 -8.91 -18.07
CA LEU A 150 5.48 -8.42 -19.40
C LEU A 150 5.50 -9.53 -20.47
N ALA A 151 5.49 -10.82 -20.08
CA ALA A 151 5.63 -11.94 -21.02
C ALA A 151 4.32 -12.33 -21.75
N ASP A 152 3.15 -11.91 -21.27
CA ASP A 152 1.86 -12.28 -21.89
C ASP A 152 1.35 -11.24 -22.92
N ALA A 153 2.17 -10.25 -23.28
CA ALA A 153 1.84 -9.23 -24.28
C ALA A 153 2.26 -9.60 -25.71
N ASP A 154 2.92 -10.75 -25.92
CA ASP A 154 3.43 -11.19 -27.23
C ASP A 154 2.51 -12.15 -27.99
N ASP A 155 1.34 -12.53 -27.45
CA ASP A 155 0.38 -13.43 -28.15
C ASP A 155 -0.74 -12.66 -28.88
N ALA A 156 -0.36 -11.56 -29.52
CA ALA A 156 -1.17 -10.90 -30.56
C ALA A 156 -0.46 -11.04 -31.91
N VAL A 157 -0.55 -12.24 -32.49
CA VAL A 157 -0.39 -12.49 -33.94
C VAL A 157 -1.71 -12.20 -34.65
#